data_AF-A0A0F9LEJ4-F1
#
_entry.id   AF-A0A0F9LEJ4-F1
#
_cell.length_a   1.000
_cell.length_b   1.000
_cell.length_c   1.000
_cell.angle_alpha   90.00
_cell.angle_beta   90.00
_cell.angle_gamma   90.00
#
_symmetry.space_group_name_H-M   'P 1'
#
loop_
_entity.id
_entity.type
_entity.pdbx_description
1 polymer ?
#
loop_
_entity_poly.entity_id
_entity_poly.type
_entity_poly.pdbx_seq_one_letter_code
_entity_poly.pdbx_strand_id
1 'polypeptide(L)'
;NASAAQHPLVFTDVRFQNEIDMLRDHGFLIVHVDMPLGQVANYFEERGKTPTEIEAMLSHPSEREWRAAEVNECLNSTRGDLPGLYAQTKLLVERHADRISTTA
;
A
#
# COMPACT_ATOMS: atom_id res chain seq x y z
N ASN A 1 -33.72 -15.27 -8.50
CA ASN A 1 -32.26 -15.20 -8.31
C ASN A 1 -31.85 -13.76 -8.08
N ALA A 2 -31.83 -13.33 -6.82
CA ALA A 2 -31.32 -12.01 -6.48
C ALA A 2 -29.79 -12.04 -6.68
N SER A 3 -29.30 -11.21 -7.58
CA SER A 3 -27.88 -10.87 -7.67
C SER A 3 -27.41 -10.45 -6.29
N ALA A 4 -26.46 -11.17 -5.68
CA ALA A 4 -25.76 -10.65 -4.52
C ALA A 4 -25.24 -9.26 -4.90
N ALA A 5 -25.55 -8.24 -4.11
CA ALA A 5 -25.05 -6.90 -4.36
C ALA A 5 -23.53 -6.98 -4.30
N GLN A 6 -22.87 -6.81 -5.45
CA GLN A 6 -21.41 -6.70 -5.48
C GLN A 6 -21.08 -5.34 -4.87
N HIS A 7 -20.62 -5.34 -3.63
CA HIS A 7 -20.09 -4.13 -3.02
C HIS A 7 -18.84 -3.70 -3.83
N PRO A 8 -18.78 -2.44 -4.30
CA PRO A 8 -17.61 -1.97 -5.05
C PRO A 8 -16.39 -1.97 -4.13
N LEU A 9 -15.28 -2.55 -4.60
CA LEU A 9 -13.99 -2.42 -3.95
C LEU A 9 -13.39 -1.06 -4.29
N VAL A 10 -13.03 -0.31 -3.26
CA VAL A 10 -12.39 1.02 -3.39
C VAL A 10 -10.97 0.92 -2.89
N PHE A 11 -10.03 1.37 -3.70
CA PHE A 11 -8.61 1.47 -3.38
C PHE A 11 -8.18 2.93 -3.54
N THR A 12 -7.39 3.43 -2.60
CA THR A 12 -6.80 4.76 -2.67
C THR A 12 -5.38 4.69 -2.12
N ASP A 13 -4.47 5.44 -2.70
CA ASP A 13 -3.15 5.66 -2.12
C ASP A 13 -3.20 6.84 -1.15
N VAL A 14 -2.38 6.75 -0.10
CA VAL A 14 -2.19 7.79 0.91
C VAL A 14 -0.75 7.78 1.36
N ARG A 15 -0.24 8.94 1.79
CA ARG A 15 1.17 9.10 2.20
C ARG A 15 1.32 9.81 3.54
N PHE A 16 0.28 10.47 4.03
CA PHE A 16 0.34 11.25 5.26
C PHE A 16 -0.50 10.62 6.37
N GLN A 17 -0.05 10.79 7.62
CA GLN A 17 -0.68 10.15 8.76
C GLN A 17 -2.15 10.57 8.94
N ASN A 18 -2.46 11.85 8.70
CA ASN A 18 -3.81 12.38 8.77
C ASN A 18 -4.76 11.75 7.74
N GLU A 19 -4.28 11.42 6.54
CA GLU A 19 -5.08 10.73 5.52
C GLU A 19 -5.36 9.28 5.93
N ILE A 20 -4.36 8.60 6.48
CA ILE A 20 -4.47 7.24 7.00
C ILE A 20 -5.51 7.17 8.12
N ASP A 21 -5.44 8.10 9.07
CA ASP A 21 -6.38 8.14 10.20
C ASP A 21 -7.80 8.42 9.71
N MET A 22 -7.98 9.39 8.80
CA MET A 22 -9.27 9.68 8.18
C MET A 22 -9.85 8.44 7.49
N LEU A 23 -9.07 7.71 6.68
CA LEU A 23 -9.57 6.52 5.99
C LEU A 23 -9.89 5.37 6.97
N ARG A 24 -9.08 5.20 8.01
CA ARG A 24 -9.34 4.21 9.06
C ARG A 24 -10.68 4.47 9.74
N ASP A 25 -10.99 5.73 10.05
CA ASP A 25 -12.28 6.14 10.63
C ASP A 25 -13.47 5.84 9.70
N HIS A 26 -13.24 5.82 8.39
CA HIS A 26 -14.23 5.41 7.38
C HIS A 26 -14.26 3.89 7.12
N GLY A 27 -13.57 3.10 7.95
CA GLY A 27 -13.60 1.65 7.90
C GLY A 27 -12.64 1.02 6.87
N PHE A 28 -11.76 1.81 6.26
CA PHE A 28 -10.75 1.28 5.34
C PHE A 28 -9.75 0.37 6.06
N LEU A 29 -9.30 -0.64 5.33
CA LEU A 29 -8.14 -1.43 5.69
C LEU A 29 -6.88 -0.67 5.27
N ILE A 30 -5.96 -0.47 6.21
CA ILE A 30 -4.66 0.14 5.94
C ILE A 30 -3.71 -0.98 5.54
N VAL A 31 -3.31 -0.97 4.27
CA VAL A 31 -2.39 -1.95 3.70
C VAL A 31 -1.11 -1.24 3.32
N HIS A 32 0.01 -1.72 3.85
CA HIS A 32 1.32 -1.21 3.47
C HIS A 32 1.93 -2.09 2.37
N VAL A 33 2.48 -1.46 1.33
CA VAL A 33 3.24 -2.14 0.27
C VAL A 33 4.71 -1.79 0.46
N ASP A 34 5.46 -2.70 1.09
CA ASP A 34 6.85 -2.47 1.47
C ASP A 34 7.82 -2.94 0.39
N MET A 35 8.90 -2.18 0.21
CA MET A 35 10.07 -2.61 -0.55
C MET A 35 11.32 -2.22 0.25
N PRO A 36 12.29 -3.12 0.44
CA PRO A 36 13.49 -2.81 1.20
C PRO A 36 14.18 -1.55 0.66
N LEU A 37 14.57 -0.64 1.55
CA LEU A 37 15.13 0.67 1.18
C LEU A 37 16.34 0.55 0.24
N GLY A 38 17.16 -0.48 0.40
CA GLY A 38 18.28 -0.76 -0.51
C GLY A 38 17.83 -1.03 -1.94
N GLN A 39 16.72 -1.74 -2.16
CA GLN A 39 16.18 -1.96 -3.52
C GLN A 39 15.61 -0.66 -4.12
N VAL A 40 15.01 0.19 -3.30
CA VAL A 40 14.51 1.51 -3.70
C VAL A 40 15.68 2.43 -4.11
N ALA A 41 16.75 2.47 -3.31
CA ALA A 41 17.96 3.23 -3.62
C ALA A 41 18.61 2.73 -4.91
N ASN A 42 18.82 1.41 -5.05
CA ASN A 42 19.37 0.80 -6.26
C ASN A 42 18.54 1.16 -7.51
N TYR A 43 17.20 1.19 -7.40
CA TYR A 43 16.34 1.61 -8.49
C TYR A 43 16.61 3.05 -8.94
N PHE A 44 16.78 3.99 -8.00
CA PHE A 44 17.07 5.38 -8.36
C PHE A 44 18.48 5.55 -8.92
N GLU A 45 19.48 4.85 -8.38
CA GLU A 45 20.85 4.83 -8.92
C GLU A 45 20.88 4.35 -10.36
N GLU A 46 20.17 3.26 -10.69
CA GLU A 46 20.04 2.76 -12.06
C GLU A 46 19.32 3.74 -13.01
N ARG A 47 18.53 4.67 -12.45
CA ARG A 47 17.90 5.78 -13.19
C ARG A 47 18.78 7.03 -13.29
N GLY A 48 20.04 6.93 -12.87
CA GLY A 48 21.03 7.99 -12.95
C GLY A 48 20.91 9.04 -11.84
N LYS A 49 20.26 8.71 -10.72
CA LYS A 49 20.20 9.60 -9.55
C LYS A 49 21.47 9.51 -8.73
N THR A 50 21.95 10.67 -8.30
CA THR A 50 23.07 10.78 -7.37
C THR A 50 22.63 10.44 -5.94
N PRO A 51 23.54 9.99 -5.05
CA PRO A 51 23.21 9.72 -3.65
C PRO A 51 22.52 10.90 -2.94
N THR A 52 22.95 12.14 -3.21
CA THR A 52 22.33 13.35 -2.64
C THR A 52 20.90 13.57 -3.13
N GLU A 53 20.61 13.32 -4.42
CA GLU A 53 19.24 13.38 -4.93
C GLU A 53 18.35 12.31 -4.30
N ILE A 54 18.87 11.09 -4.14
CA ILE A 54 18.15 9.97 -3.52
C ILE A 54 17.82 10.31 -2.06
N GLU A 55 18.79 10.82 -1.30
CA GLU A 55 18.58 11.27 0.07
C GLU A 55 17.53 12.39 0.15
N ALA A 56 17.62 13.38 -0.74
CA ALA A 56 16.63 14.46 -0.82
C ALA A 56 15.22 13.94 -1.11
N MET A 57 15.08 12.96 -2.01
CA MET A 57 13.79 12.34 -2.33
C MET A 57 13.24 11.54 -1.14
N LEU A 58 14.07 10.71 -0.50
CA LEU A 58 13.66 9.82 0.60
C LEU A 58 13.46 10.54 1.93
N SER A 59 13.99 11.76 2.07
CA SER A 59 13.83 12.57 3.27
C SER A 59 12.51 13.35 3.32
N HIS A 60 11.80 13.45 2.18
CA HIS A 60 10.52 14.14 2.10
C HIS A 60 9.48 13.53 3.06
N PRO A 61 8.64 14.32 3.75
CA PRO A 61 7.67 13.79 4.72
C PRO A 61 6.75 12.70 4.15
N SER A 62 6.33 12.83 2.89
CA SER A 62 5.51 11.83 2.19
C SER A 62 6.16 10.44 2.06
N GLU A 63 7.47 10.33 2.25
CA GLU A 63 8.19 9.05 2.19
C GLU A 63 8.46 8.45 3.57
N ARG A 64 8.04 9.15 4.64
CA ARG A 64 8.40 8.83 6.03
C ARG A 64 7.21 8.72 6.97
N GLU A 65 6.22 9.60 6.86
CA GLU A 65 5.12 9.68 7.84
C GLU A 65 4.34 8.38 7.95
N TRP A 66 3.95 7.81 6.80
CA TRP A 66 3.19 6.56 6.75
C TRP A 66 3.93 5.35 7.35
N ARG A 67 5.26 5.39 7.49
CA ARG A 67 6.05 4.25 8.02
C ARG A 67 5.74 3.92 9.48
N ALA A 68 5.24 4.90 10.23
CA ALA A 68 4.89 4.72 11.64
C ALA A 68 3.42 4.32 11.85
N ALA A 69 2.62 4.30 10.79
CA ALA A 69 1.21 3.98 10.89
C ALA A 69 0.98 2.53 11.30
N GLU A 70 -0.04 2.29 12.13
CA GLU A 70 -0.54 0.93 12.37
C GLU A 70 -1.23 0.41 11.10
N VAL A 71 -0.79 -0.76 10.65
CA VAL A 71 -1.25 -1.40 9.41
C VAL A 71 -2.02 -2.67 9.74
N ASN A 72 -3.03 -2.97 8.93
CA ASN A 72 -3.76 -4.23 9.03
C ASN A 72 -2.98 -5.38 8.37
N GLU A 73 -2.34 -5.09 7.25
CA GLU A 73 -1.63 -6.05 6.42
C GLU A 73 -0.42 -5.38 5.77
N CYS A 74 0.61 -6.18 5.47
CA CYS A 74 1.78 -5.74 4.73
C CYS A 74 2.00 -6.66 3.52
N LEU A 75 2.13 -6.07 2.33
CA LEU A 75 2.47 -6.75 1.09
C LEU A 75 3.93 -6.47 0.77
N ASN A 76 4.68 -7.53 0.43
CA ASN A 76 6.08 -7.37 0.04
C ASN A 76 6.18 -7.16 -1.47
N SER A 77 6.73 -6.03 -1.87
CA SER A 77 6.98 -5.68 -3.26
C SER A 77 8.44 -5.97 -3.62
N THR A 78 8.63 -6.81 -4.62
CA THR A 78 9.95 -7.06 -5.22
C THR A 78 9.98 -6.46 -6.62
N ARG A 79 11.05 -5.75 -6.95
CA ARG A 79 11.20 -5.13 -8.26
C ARG A 79 11.09 -6.17 -9.37
N GLY A 80 10.16 -5.94 -10.31
CA GLY A 80 9.92 -6.81 -11.45
C GLY A 80 8.97 -7.98 -11.19
N ASP A 81 8.56 -8.22 -9.95
CA ASP A 81 7.63 -9.31 -9.59
C ASP A 81 6.19 -8.82 -9.46
N LEU A 82 5.62 -8.36 -10.58
CA LEU A 82 4.20 -8.02 -10.65
C LEU A 82 3.27 -9.23 -10.39
N PRO A 83 3.56 -10.45 -10.91
CA PRO A 83 2.74 -11.63 -10.62
C PRO A 83 2.67 -11.97 -9.12
N GLY A 84 3.80 -11.89 -8.40
CA GLY A 84 3.84 -12.11 -6.96
C GLY A 84 3.06 -11.05 -6.18
N LEU A 85 3.20 -9.77 -6.54
CA LEU A 85 2.40 -8.70 -5.92
C LEU A 85 0.90 -8.87 -6.19
N TYR A 86 0.53 -9.29 -7.40
CA TYR A 86 -0.86 -9.58 -7.76
C TYR A 86 -1.43 -10.75 -6.94
N ALA A 87 -0.69 -11.85 -6.81
CA ALA A 87 -1.11 -13.00 -6.01
C ALA A 87 -1.33 -12.62 -4.54
N GLN A 88 -0.43 -11.81 -3.96
CA GLN A 88 -0.57 -11.30 -2.60
C GLN A 88 -1.82 -10.41 -2.44
N THR A 89 -2.04 -9.50 -3.39
CA THR A 89 -3.21 -8.60 -3.38
C THR A 89 -4.52 -9.39 -3.49
N LYS A 90 -4.56 -10.42 -4.35
CA LYS A 90 -5.72 -11.30 -4.48
C LYS A 90 -6.04 -12.02 -3.17
N LEU A 91 -5.02 -12.61 -2.53
CA LEU A 91 -5.20 -13.29 -1.24
C LEU A 91 -5.67 -12.33 -0.15
N LEU A 92 -5.21 -11.08 -0.15
CA LEU A 92 -5.69 -10.04 0.78
C LEU A 92 -7.18 -9.76 0.59
N VAL A 93 -7.63 -9.59 -0.66
CA VAL A 93 -9.06 -9.39 -0.96
C VAL A 93 -9.89 -10.60 -0.53
N GLU A 94 -9.42 -11.82 -0.80
CA GLU A 94 -10.09 -13.06 -0.39
C GLU A 94 -10.20 -13.19 1.14
N ARG A 95 -9.13 -12.88 1.89
CA ARG A 95 -9.15 -12.91 3.37
C ARG A 95 -10.13 -11.92 3.99
N HIS A 96 -10.39 -10.80 3.33
CA HIS A 96 -11.27 -9.76 3.83
C HIS A 96 -12.64 -9.73 3.16
N ALA A 97 -12.99 -10.76 2.38
CA ALA A 97 -14.27 -10.86 1.68
C ALA A 97 -15.49 -10.71 2.61
N ASP A 98 -15.41 -11.22 3.84
CA ASP A 98 -16.51 -11.13 4.81
C ASP A 98 -16.73 -9.70 5.33
N ARG A 99 -15.67 -8.88 5.44
CA ARG A 99 -15.78 -7.45 5.75
C ARG A 99 -16.37 -6.66 4.59
N ILE A 100 -16.06 -7.09 3.36
CA ILE A 100 -16.61 -6.51 2.12
C ILE A 100 -18.12 -6.81 1.99
N SER A 101 -18.59 -7.91 2.59
CA SER A 101 -19.97 -8.39 2.50
C SER A 101 -20.90 -7.90 3.62
N THR A 102 -20.38 -7.27 4.68
CA THR A 102 -21.15 -6.98 5.92
C THR A 102 -21.58 -5.53 6.13
N THR A 103 -21.19 -4.61 5.25
CA THR A 103 -21.74 -3.23 5.24
C THR A 103 -23.04 -3.18 4.43
N ALA A 104 -24.14 -3.58 5.08
CA ALA A 104 -25.52 -3.36 4.64
C ALA A 104 -26.18 -2.23 5.44
#